data_AF-A0A967YZV1-F1
#
_entry.id   AF-A0A967YZV1-F1
#
_cell.length_a   1.000
_cell.length_b   1.000
_cell.length_c   1.000
_cell.angle_alpha   90.00
_cell.angle_beta   90.00
_cell.angle_gamma   90.00
#
_symmetry.space_group_name_H-M   'P 1'
#
loop_
_entity.id
_entity.type
_entity.pdbx_description
1 polymer ?
#
loop_
_entity_poly.entity_id
_entity_poly.type
_entity_poly.pdbx_seq_one_letter_code
_entity_poly.pdbx_strand_id
1 'polypeptide(L)'
;MDKKRRLNDLSPKLILQGIILVAVAILIGMALIEIFYSWKSDRWVSHASGVYITLAKDLSEGKFYLPLFGEDGYRGTRYFPLYFSLHALLIKIVEDPIKAGYLLGLIAGVLFLFGVYQFVRKSGGSFLLASAAVAAILACNLTQALITAIRGDILPAALNICGLALFVGTNELTKKKLAAMALLFSLAFAAKVASVCGVTAVWMILLLKRQIKEGMWLALMTFLGFSLVIGISQLFSDGRFIEVVRSCAAAGTSLEGVLKIPTRLRNVIMNLDGATQFLLASGLVSLIVLPKKQRTRISTVYFLLILLVTAIMFSNPGLHVNHFLEPLAASVLLITSLLIIRAERFEMVALSAISSILIIVLGISLTSNNRTAPAKYQKRYALVTEYLKGVKGPILSDNSLIPILMGQNPFMLDAFVFRMLREKKTSASFEKPLFDRIEEKWFEAIVLEKWASSFPGLHFGEGFYESVERNYCLRQETQQWLFYLRCDDRKNVNKHSHLCKVRVRMVNQFTTLSLKLDKSPRAGLQNST
;
A
#
# COMPACT_ATOMS: atom_id res chain seq x y z
N MET A 1 -23.85 28.33 46.20
CA MET A 1 -24.93 27.68 45.40
C MET A 1 -24.95 28.10 43.92
N ASP A 2 -24.08 28.99 43.44
CA ASP A 2 -24.25 29.61 42.11
C ASP A 2 -23.51 28.93 40.94
N LYS A 3 -22.65 27.94 41.23
CA LYS A 3 -21.92 27.17 40.20
C LYS A 3 -22.75 26.03 39.60
N LYS A 4 -23.78 25.56 40.31
CA LYS A 4 -24.62 24.41 39.90
C LYS A 4 -25.71 24.79 38.88
N ARG A 5 -26.10 26.08 38.81
CA ARG A 5 -27.04 26.59 37.78
C ARG A 5 -26.40 26.75 36.40
N ARG A 6 -25.11 27.10 36.31
CA ARG A 6 -24.45 27.37 35.00
C ARG A 6 -24.18 26.13 34.15
N LEU A 7 -24.18 24.93 34.70
CA LEU A 7 -23.94 23.69 33.95
C LEU A 7 -25.20 23.14 33.24
N ASN A 8 -26.40 23.55 33.66
CA ASN A 8 -27.66 23.07 33.06
C ASN A 8 -28.07 23.85 31.80
N ASP A 9 -27.38 24.93 31.45
CA ASP A 9 -27.70 25.78 30.28
C ASP A 9 -26.79 25.54 29.07
N LEU A 10 -25.94 24.50 29.09
CA LEU A 10 -25.13 24.16 27.91
C LEU A 10 -26.03 23.67 26.79
N SER A 11 -26.09 24.44 25.70
CA SER A 11 -26.88 24.05 24.53
C SER A 11 -26.42 22.66 24.02
N PRO A 12 -27.35 21.78 23.59
CA PRO A 12 -27.00 20.47 23.03
C PRO A 12 -25.96 20.53 21.90
N LYS A 13 -25.96 21.64 21.16
CA LYS A 13 -24.97 21.94 20.12
C LYS A 13 -23.54 22.01 20.68
N LEU A 14 -23.32 22.78 21.75
CA LEU A 14 -22.00 22.91 22.39
C LEU A 14 -21.51 21.57 22.94
N ILE A 15 -22.43 20.77 23.49
CA ILE A 15 -22.11 19.41 23.97
C ILE A 15 -21.59 18.54 22.83
N LEU A 16 -22.32 18.48 21.69
CA LEU A 16 -21.88 17.71 20.51
C LEU A 16 -20.54 18.21 19.96
N GLN A 17 -20.34 19.53 19.88
CA GLN A 17 -19.07 20.10 19.43
C GLN A 17 -17.92 19.72 20.37
N GLY A 18 -18.15 19.75 21.69
CA GLY A 18 -17.19 19.29 22.69
C GLY A 18 -16.84 17.81 22.52
N ILE A 19 -17.83 16.95 22.31
CA ILE A 19 -17.65 15.51 22.04
C ILE A 19 -16.78 15.31 20.80
N ILE A 20 -17.08 16.02 19.70
CA ILE A 20 -16.31 15.93 18.45
C ILE A 20 -14.85 16.33 18.70
N LEU A 21 -14.60 17.44 19.38
CA LEU A 21 -13.25 17.93 19.65
C LEU A 21 -12.45 16.96 20.52
N VAL A 22 -13.07 16.42 21.58
CA VAL A 22 -12.43 15.42 22.45
C VAL A 22 -12.12 14.14 21.68
N ALA A 23 -13.07 13.62 20.90
CA ALA A 23 -12.86 12.42 20.08
C ALA A 23 -11.75 12.64 19.03
N VAL A 24 -11.73 13.79 18.36
CA VAL A 24 -10.65 14.18 17.42
C VAL A 24 -9.30 14.19 18.12
N ALA A 25 -9.19 14.82 19.29
CA ALA A 25 -7.93 14.91 20.03
C ALA A 25 -7.42 13.52 20.46
N ILE A 26 -8.31 12.65 20.97
CA ILE A 26 -7.95 11.29 21.37
C ILE A 26 -7.49 10.48 20.15
N LEU A 27 -8.24 10.49 19.05
CA LEU A 27 -7.90 9.73 17.84
C LEU A 27 -6.56 10.16 17.24
N ILE A 28 -6.29 11.47 17.18
CA ILE A 28 -5.00 12.00 16.73
C ILE A 28 -3.88 11.55 17.69
N GLY A 29 -4.08 11.69 19.00
CA GLY A 29 -3.09 11.25 19.99
C GLY A 29 -2.75 9.77 19.87
N MET A 30 -3.76 8.91 19.71
CA MET A 30 -3.56 7.47 19.49
C MET A 30 -2.77 7.19 18.21
N ALA A 31 -3.07 7.89 17.12
CA ALA A 31 -2.37 7.72 15.86
C ALA A 31 -0.91 8.16 15.93
N LEU A 32 -0.62 9.27 16.63
CA LEU A 32 0.76 9.74 16.85
C LEU A 32 1.56 8.73 17.66
N ILE A 33 0.97 8.14 18.70
CA ILE A 33 1.59 7.07 19.49
C ILE A 33 1.91 5.86 18.60
N GLU A 34 0.96 5.43 17.76
CA GLU A 34 1.15 4.29 16.86
C GLU A 34 2.21 4.56 15.79
N ILE A 35 2.24 5.77 15.20
CA ILE A 35 3.27 6.18 14.24
C ILE A 35 4.65 6.16 14.91
N PHE A 36 4.77 6.77 16.10
CA PHE A 36 6.03 6.79 16.85
C PHE A 36 6.52 5.38 17.20
N TYR A 37 5.63 4.52 17.70
CA TYR A 37 5.97 3.14 18.02
C TYR A 37 6.38 2.35 16.76
N SER A 38 5.66 2.54 15.66
CA SER A 38 5.93 1.89 14.38
C SER A 38 7.31 2.24 13.83
N TRP A 39 7.72 3.52 13.90
CA TRP A 39 9.05 3.96 13.50
C TRP A 39 10.14 3.37 14.37
N LYS A 40 9.93 3.30 15.69
CA LYS A 40 10.92 2.75 16.63
C LYS A 40 11.12 1.23 16.45
N SER A 41 10.12 0.53 15.90
CA SER A 41 10.12 -0.94 15.83
C SER A 41 10.18 -1.50 14.42
N ASP A 42 10.23 -0.65 13.39
CA ASP A 42 10.13 -1.03 11.98
C ASP A 42 8.92 -1.94 11.67
N ARG A 43 7.83 -1.80 12.45
CA ARG A 43 6.68 -2.72 12.46
C ARG A 43 6.10 -2.93 11.05
N TRP A 44 6.05 -1.87 10.26
CA TRP A 44 5.45 -1.86 8.93
C TRP A 44 6.46 -1.90 7.78
N VAL A 45 7.76 -2.00 8.09
CA VAL A 45 8.81 -2.19 7.08
C VAL A 45 8.79 -3.64 6.62
N SER A 46 8.60 -3.82 5.32
CA SER A 46 8.33 -5.10 4.64
C SER A 46 9.29 -5.32 3.46
N HIS A 47 9.17 -6.46 2.77
CA HIS A 47 9.86 -6.70 1.50
C HIS A 47 9.69 -5.54 0.50
N ALA A 48 8.47 -5.03 0.34
CA ALA A 48 8.19 -3.94 -0.58
C ALA A 48 8.92 -2.64 -0.17
N SER A 49 9.09 -2.41 1.13
CA SER A 49 9.86 -1.30 1.67
C SER A 49 11.33 -1.44 1.29
N GLY A 50 11.88 -2.67 1.37
CA GLY A 50 13.22 -2.98 0.90
C GLY A 50 13.43 -2.63 -0.57
N VAL A 51 12.43 -2.90 -1.43
CA VAL A 51 12.50 -2.52 -2.85
C VAL A 51 12.60 -1.00 -3.01
N TYR A 52 11.75 -0.22 -2.34
CA TYR A 52 11.79 1.25 -2.42
C TYR A 52 13.11 1.82 -1.88
N ILE A 53 13.59 1.30 -0.74
CA ILE A 53 14.87 1.70 -0.15
C ILE A 53 16.03 1.40 -1.09
N THR A 54 16.04 0.22 -1.72
CA THR A 54 17.08 -0.18 -2.68
C THR A 54 17.07 0.74 -3.90
N LEU A 55 15.90 0.98 -4.51
CA LEU A 55 15.78 1.88 -5.66
C LEU A 55 16.21 3.30 -5.33
N ALA A 56 15.87 3.80 -4.14
CA ALA A 56 16.28 5.11 -3.68
C ALA A 56 17.80 5.19 -3.44
N LYS A 57 18.38 4.15 -2.83
CA LYS A 57 19.83 4.06 -2.60
C LYS A 57 20.58 4.01 -3.94
N ASP A 58 20.18 3.11 -4.83
CA ASP A 58 20.76 2.98 -6.18
C ASP A 58 20.73 4.34 -6.90
N LEU A 59 19.59 5.04 -6.90
CA LEU A 59 19.47 6.35 -7.51
C LEU A 59 20.33 7.42 -6.82
N SER A 60 20.43 7.38 -5.48
CA SER A 60 21.33 8.29 -4.75
C SER A 60 22.80 8.07 -5.13
N GLU A 61 23.16 6.89 -5.62
CA GLU A 61 24.49 6.53 -6.12
C GLU A 61 24.62 6.73 -7.65
N GLY A 62 23.59 7.29 -8.30
CA GLY A 62 23.59 7.58 -9.74
C GLY A 62 23.09 6.43 -10.62
N LYS A 63 22.57 5.35 -10.05
CA LYS A 63 22.01 4.21 -10.79
C LYS A 63 20.48 4.33 -10.91
N PHE A 64 19.96 4.56 -12.12
CA PHE A 64 18.52 4.70 -12.35
C PHE A 64 17.99 3.62 -13.30
N TYR A 65 16.97 2.86 -12.85
CA TYR A 65 16.40 1.70 -13.54
C TYR A 65 17.45 0.77 -14.15
N LEU A 66 18.09 -0.03 -13.29
CA LEU A 66 19.04 -1.05 -13.72
C LEU A 66 18.38 -2.12 -14.62
N PRO A 67 19.16 -2.83 -15.45
CA PRO A 67 18.66 -3.94 -16.29
C PRO A 67 17.93 -5.03 -15.47
N LEU A 68 17.01 -5.76 -16.10
CA LEU A 68 16.27 -6.84 -15.43
C LEU A 68 17.20 -7.89 -14.77
N PHE A 69 18.33 -8.17 -15.40
CA PHE A 69 19.42 -9.00 -14.90
C PHE A 69 20.77 -8.47 -15.41
N GLY A 70 21.80 -8.49 -14.57
CA GLY A 70 23.18 -8.11 -14.91
C GLY A 70 24.18 -8.53 -13.83
N GLU A 71 25.36 -7.92 -13.81
CA GLU A 71 26.42 -8.21 -12.83
C GLU A 71 25.94 -7.98 -11.38
N ASP A 72 25.15 -6.93 -11.16
CA ASP A 72 24.56 -6.55 -9.88
C ASP A 72 23.36 -7.43 -9.47
N GLY A 73 23.03 -8.48 -10.25
CA GLY A 73 21.91 -9.38 -10.01
C GLY A 73 20.60 -8.97 -10.70
N TYR A 74 19.47 -9.31 -10.09
CA TYR A 74 18.12 -9.10 -10.63
C TYR A 74 17.50 -7.80 -10.12
N ARG A 75 17.24 -6.84 -11.02
CA ARG A 75 16.87 -5.46 -10.66
C ARG A 75 15.55 -4.95 -11.27
N GLY A 76 14.72 -5.85 -11.79
CA GLY A 76 13.42 -5.48 -12.34
C GLY A 76 12.48 -4.84 -11.31
N THR A 77 11.79 -3.77 -11.70
CA THR A 77 10.80 -3.08 -10.86
C THR A 77 9.56 -2.67 -11.65
N ARG A 78 8.41 -2.67 -10.97
CA ARG A 78 7.14 -2.12 -11.48
C ARG A 78 6.83 -0.72 -10.94
N TYR A 79 7.68 -0.19 -10.07
CA TYR A 79 7.43 1.07 -9.38
C TYR A 79 7.81 2.26 -10.25
N PHE A 80 7.00 3.32 -10.15
CA PHE A 80 7.21 4.57 -10.86
C PHE A 80 8.10 5.51 -10.03
N PRO A 81 8.82 6.43 -10.69
CA PRO A 81 10.04 6.99 -10.11
C PRO A 81 9.84 8.01 -9.02
N LEU A 82 8.70 8.70 -8.95
CA LEU A 82 8.60 9.89 -8.09
C LEU A 82 8.89 9.58 -6.62
N TYR A 83 8.32 8.49 -6.08
CA TYR A 83 8.51 8.17 -4.66
C TYR A 83 9.97 7.87 -4.34
N PHE A 84 10.61 6.94 -5.06
CA PHE A 84 12.00 6.60 -4.76
C PHE A 84 13.00 7.68 -5.19
N SER A 85 12.62 8.59 -6.11
CA SER A 85 13.42 9.77 -6.45
C SER A 85 13.43 10.81 -5.35
N LEU A 86 12.26 11.12 -4.77
CA LEU A 86 12.19 11.98 -3.58
C LEU A 86 12.88 11.34 -2.39
N HIS A 87 12.78 10.02 -2.26
CA HIS A 87 13.48 9.27 -1.23
C HIS A 87 15.00 9.36 -1.42
N ALA A 88 15.52 9.18 -2.64
CA ALA A 88 16.94 9.35 -2.96
C ALA A 88 17.46 10.75 -2.61
N LEU A 89 16.67 11.80 -2.90
CA LEU A 89 16.99 13.17 -2.50
C LEU A 89 17.09 13.30 -0.97
N LEU A 90 16.14 12.72 -0.24
CA LEU A 90 16.18 12.73 1.23
C LEU A 90 17.32 11.90 1.81
N ILE A 91 17.76 10.83 1.13
CA ILE A 91 18.96 10.06 1.51
C ILE A 91 20.19 10.98 1.49
N LYS A 92 20.32 11.86 0.49
CA LYS A 92 21.42 12.83 0.44
C LYS A 92 21.42 13.85 1.58
N ILE A 93 20.27 14.06 2.23
CA ILE A 93 20.11 15.04 3.33
C ILE A 93 20.23 14.35 4.70
N VAL A 94 19.62 13.18 4.85
CA VAL A 94 19.50 12.46 6.14
C VAL A 94 20.58 11.39 6.31
N GLU A 95 21.26 10.99 5.23
CA GLU A 95 22.29 9.94 5.13
C GLU A 95 21.82 8.51 5.48
N ASP A 96 20.70 8.37 6.17
CA ASP A 96 20.08 7.10 6.56
C ASP A 96 18.86 6.79 5.66
N PRO A 97 18.92 5.73 4.83
CA PRO A 97 17.84 5.36 3.93
C PRO A 97 16.51 5.02 4.60
N ILE A 98 16.53 4.46 5.81
CA ILE A 98 15.29 4.10 6.50
C ILE A 98 14.63 5.36 7.04
N LYS A 99 15.39 6.23 7.71
CA LYS A 99 14.88 7.51 8.23
C LYS A 99 14.38 8.43 7.11
N ALA A 100 15.08 8.49 5.99
CA ALA A 100 14.63 9.23 4.81
C ALA A 100 13.27 8.72 4.31
N GLY A 101 13.06 7.40 4.31
CA GLY A 101 11.80 6.79 3.92
C GLY A 101 10.65 7.10 4.89
N TYR A 102 10.92 7.05 6.20
CA TYR A 102 9.95 7.46 7.21
C TYR A 102 9.56 8.93 7.08
N LEU A 103 10.54 9.81 6.88
CA LEU A 103 10.30 11.24 6.68
C LEU A 103 9.43 11.48 5.43
N LEU A 104 9.71 10.80 4.32
CA LEU A 104 8.89 10.90 3.11
C LEU A 104 7.45 10.41 3.34
N GLY A 105 7.30 9.28 4.05
CA GLY A 105 5.99 8.74 4.45
C GLY A 105 5.18 9.72 5.30
N LEU A 106 5.83 10.41 6.25
CA LEU A 106 5.21 11.45 7.05
C LEU A 106 4.80 12.67 6.22
N ILE A 107 5.68 13.18 5.35
CA ILE A 107 5.38 14.31 4.46
C ILE A 107 4.17 13.97 3.57
N ALA A 108 4.17 12.79 2.95
CA ALA A 108 3.06 12.34 2.12
C ALA A 108 1.77 12.16 2.93
N GLY A 109 1.86 11.63 4.16
CA GLY A 109 0.73 11.51 5.08
C GLY A 109 0.12 12.86 5.47
N VAL A 110 0.95 13.83 5.85
CA VAL A 110 0.52 15.20 6.17
C VAL A 110 -0.14 15.84 4.95
N LEU A 111 0.46 15.71 3.77
CA LEU A 111 -0.10 16.24 2.52
C LEU A 111 -1.45 15.58 2.21
N PHE A 112 -1.59 14.28 2.43
CA PHE A 112 -2.84 13.54 2.22
C PHE A 112 -3.95 14.03 3.16
N LEU A 113 -3.68 14.14 4.46
CA LEU A 113 -4.65 14.64 5.44
C LEU A 113 -5.00 16.12 5.20
N PHE A 114 -4.02 16.94 4.81
CA PHE A 114 -4.25 18.32 4.41
C PHE A 114 -5.15 18.41 3.17
N GLY A 115 -4.93 17.56 2.17
CA GLY A 115 -5.80 17.43 1.00
C GLY A 115 -7.24 17.12 1.39
N VAL A 116 -7.46 16.13 2.27
CA VAL A 116 -8.79 15.78 2.80
C VAL A 116 -9.42 16.98 3.51
N TYR A 117 -8.68 17.62 4.42
CA TYR A 117 -9.14 18.79 5.16
C TYR A 117 -9.57 19.91 4.20
N GLN A 118 -8.73 20.26 3.24
CA GLN A 118 -9.00 21.30 2.25
C GLN A 118 -10.19 20.95 1.36
N PHE A 119 -10.32 19.69 0.94
CA PHE A 119 -11.47 19.23 0.17
C PHE A 119 -12.77 19.47 0.94
N VAL A 120 -12.83 19.06 2.21
CA VAL A 120 -14.04 19.22 3.05
C VAL A 120 -14.35 20.70 3.28
N ARG A 121 -13.34 21.51 3.62
CA ARG A 121 -13.51 22.96 3.84
C ARG A 121 -14.01 23.68 2.61
N LYS A 122 -13.41 23.43 1.44
CA LYS A 122 -13.82 24.04 0.17
C LYS A 122 -15.15 23.50 -0.37
N SER A 123 -15.59 22.34 0.10
CA SER A 123 -16.94 21.84 -0.15
C SER A 123 -18.01 22.55 0.69
N GLY A 124 -17.64 23.46 1.58
CA GLY A 124 -18.54 24.18 2.51
C GLY A 124 -18.64 23.54 3.91
N GLY A 125 -17.88 22.49 4.19
CA GLY A 125 -17.89 21.84 5.50
C GLY A 125 -17.22 22.68 6.58
N SER A 126 -17.72 22.61 7.82
CA SER A 126 -17.18 23.33 8.99
C SER A 126 -15.77 22.85 9.38
N PHE A 127 -15.07 23.63 10.20
CA PHE A 127 -13.77 23.23 10.77
C PHE A 127 -13.87 21.89 11.51
N LEU A 128 -14.94 21.71 12.29
CA LEU A 128 -15.20 20.48 13.04
C LEU A 128 -15.39 19.28 12.12
N LEU A 129 -16.16 19.43 11.04
CA LEU A 129 -16.38 18.35 10.07
C LEU A 129 -15.09 17.96 9.34
N ALA A 130 -14.29 18.94 8.94
CA ALA A 130 -13.00 18.68 8.29
C ALA A 130 -11.99 18.02 9.24
N SER A 131 -11.91 18.48 10.49
CA SER A 131 -11.02 17.91 11.51
C SER A 131 -11.43 16.47 11.88
N ALA A 132 -12.73 16.22 12.00
CA ALA A 132 -13.29 14.90 12.21
C ALA A 132 -13.02 13.95 11.04
N ALA A 133 -13.10 14.43 9.79
CA ALA A 133 -12.76 13.63 8.61
C ALA A 133 -11.29 13.20 8.63
N VAL A 134 -10.39 14.13 8.95
CA VAL A 134 -8.95 13.86 9.13
C VAL A 134 -8.72 12.86 10.26
N ALA A 135 -9.33 13.09 11.43
CA ALA A 135 -9.16 12.21 12.58
C ALA A 135 -9.70 10.80 12.31
N ALA A 136 -10.84 10.67 11.62
CA ALA A 136 -11.43 9.37 11.28
C ALA A 136 -10.53 8.57 10.34
N ILE A 137 -9.95 9.20 9.31
CA ILE A 137 -8.99 8.54 8.42
C ILE A 137 -7.70 8.19 9.16
N LEU A 138 -7.15 9.14 9.93
CA LEU A 138 -5.91 8.93 10.67
C LEU A 138 -6.06 7.87 11.77
N ALA A 139 -7.27 7.65 12.29
CA ALA A 139 -7.56 6.58 13.24
C ALA A 139 -7.45 5.16 12.65
N CYS A 140 -7.62 5.02 11.34
CA CYS A 140 -7.53 3.74 10.65
C CYS A 140 -6.09 3.21 10.68
N ASN A 141 -5.92 1.95 11.11
CA ASN A 141 -4.61 1.29 11.14
C ASN A 141 -3.99 1.24 9.74
N LEU A 142 -4.80 1.13 8.69
CA LEU A 142 -4.35 1.21 7.30
C LEU A 142 -3.59 2.51 7.00
N THR A 143 -4.12 3.67 7.41
CA THR A 143 -3.48 4.97 7.17
C THR A 143 -2.20 5.10 7.97
N GLN A 144 -2.22 4.72 9.25
CA GLN A 144 -1.04 4.73 10.13
C GLN A 144 0.07 3.82 9.59
N ALA A 145 -0.27 2.61 9.14
CA ALA A 145 0.65 1.69 8.51
C ALA A 145 1.26 2.28 7.24
N LEU A 146 0.49 2.93 6.36
CA LEU A 146 1.02 3.49 5.12
C LEU A 146 1.89 4.73 5.32
N ILE A 147 1.64 5.52 6.36
CA ILE A 147 2.54 6.61 6.78
C ILE A 147 3.91 6.05 7.19
N THR A 148 3.94 4.83 7.75
CA THR A 148 5.13 4.23 8.37
C THR A 148 5.75 3.07 7.59
N ALA A 149 5.15 2.60 6.49
CA ALA A 149 5.62 1.40 5.78
C ALA A 149 6.74 1.65 4.75
N ILE A 150 7.20 2.89 4.54
CA ILE A 150 8.14 3.28 3.46
C ILE A 150 7.65 2.70 2.10
N ARG A 151 6.53 3.22 1.62
CA ARG A 151 5.84 2.74 0.40
C ARG A 151 5.30 3.88 -0.44
N GLY A 152 5.29 3.67 -1.76
CA GLY A 152 4.79 4.61 -2.75
C GLY A 152 3.26 4.75 -2.86
N ASP A 153 2.46 4.23 -1.94
CA ASP A 153 0.99 4.25 -2.04
C ASP A 153 0.35 5.54 -1.52
N ILE A 154 0.89 6.13 -0.45
CA ILE A 154 0.29 7.30 0.21
C ILE A 154 0.53 8.61 -0.54
N LEU A 155 1.71 8.76 -1.18
CA LEU A 155 2.06 9.93 -1.98
C LEU A 155 1.10 10.17 -3.16
N PRO A 156 0.80 9.20 -4.05
CA PRO A 156 -0.12 9.42 -5.15
C PRO A 156 -1.55 9.71 -4.66
N ALA A 157 -1.98 9.07 -3.56
CA ALA A 157 -3.26 9.38 -2.93
C ALA A 157 -3.30 10.84 -2.43
N ALA A 158 -2.21 11.30 -1.79
CA ALA A 158 -2.08 12.69 -1.34
C ALA A 158 -2.22 13.69 -2.49
N LEU A 159 -1.48 13.45 -3.58
CA LEU A 159 -1.46 14.30 -4.76
C LEU A 159 -2.83 14.32 -5.47
N ASN A 160 -3.49 13.15 -5.60
CA ASN A 160 -4.84 13.06 -6.14
C ASN A 160 -5.84 13.87 -5.33
N ILE A 161 -5.88 13.68 -4.01
CA ILE A 161 -6.83 14.38 -3.14
C ILE A 161 -6.54 15.89 -3.13
N CYS A 162 -5.28 16.30 -3.13
CA CYS A 162 -4.91 17.72 -3.27
C CYS A 162 -5.37 18.31 -4.61
N GLY A 163 -5.22 17.59 -5.72
CA GLY A 163 -5.76 17.98 -7.03
C GLY A 163 -7.28 18.15 -7.01
N LEU A 164 -8.00 17.21 -6.40
CA LEU A 164 -9.45 17.31 -6.20
C LEU A 164 -9.84 18.49 -5.30
N ALA A 165 -9.05 18.78 -4.26
CA ALA A 165 -9.26 19.92 -3.38
C ALA A 165 -9.02 21.27 -4.08
N LEU A 166 -8.23 21.33 -5.16
CA LEU A 166 -8.13 22.54 -5.98
C LEU A 166 -9.37 22.75 -6.86
N PHE A 167 -10.03 21.66 -7.27
CA PHE A 167 -11.24 21.70 -8.09
C PHE A 167 -12.50 22.06 -7.28
N VAL A 168 -12.68 21.46 -6.11
CA VAL A 168 -13.92 21.59 -5.34
C VAL A 168 -14.15 23.03 -4.83
N GLY A 169 -15.41 23.46 -4.82
CA GLY A 169 -15.80 24.81 -4.38
C GLY A 169 -15.43 25.95 -5.33
N THR A 170 -14.85 25.65 -6.50
CA THR A 170 -14.46 26.67 -7.48
C THR A 170 -15.56 26.87 -8.53
N ASN A 171 -15.99 28.12 -8.73
CA ASN A 171 -16.93 28.50 -9.79
C ASN A 171 -16.21 28.74 -11.14
N GLU A 172 -14.99 29.30 -11.09
CA GLU A 172 -14.20 29.63 -12.29
C GLU A 172 -12.82 28.95 -12.28
N LEU A 173 -12.53 28.21 -13.35
CA LEU A 173 -11.27 27.49 -13.53
C LEU A 173 -10.30 28.31 -14.37
N THR A 174 -9.45 29.06 -13.70
CA THR A 174 -8.36 29.78 -14.37
C THR A 174 -7.33 28.80 -14.92
N LYS A 175 -6.62 29.20 -15.99
CA LYS A 175 -5.52 28.39 -16.58
C LYS A 175 -4.46 28.01 -15.55
N LYS A 176 -4.15 28.91 -14.59
CA LYS A 176 -3.21 28.63 -13.49
C LYS A 176 -3.68 27.49 -12.59
N LYS A 177 -4.98 27.46 -12.24
CA LYS A 177 -5.56 26.38 -11.44
C LYS A 177 -5.58 25.06 -12.23
N LEU A 178 -5.94 25.10 -13.51
CA LEU A 178 -5.90 23.92 -14.39
C LEU A 178 -4.49 23.34 -14.47
N ALA A 179 -3.47 24.19 -14.64
CA ALA A 179 -2.07 23.79 -14.66
C ALA A 179 -1.62 23.19 -13.32
N ALA A 180 -2.01 23.79 -12.19
CA ALA A 180 -1.69 23.25 -10.86
C ALA A 180 -2.34 21.88 -10.62
N MET A 181 -3.59 21.68 -11.04
CA MET A 181 -4.26 20.37 -10.99
C MET A 181 -3.57 19.35 -11.88
N ALA A 182 -3.27 19.72 -13.13
CA ALA A 182 -2.56 18.85 -14.07
C ALA A 182 -1.20 18.42 -13.49
N LEU A 183 -0.43 19.35 -12.91
CA LEU A 183 0.83 19.04 -12.25
C LEU A 183 0.66 18.02 -11.13
N LEU A 184 -0.30 18.22 -10.22
CA LEU A 184 -0.56 17.28 -9.12
C LEU A 184 -0.97 15.89 -9.64
N PHE A 185 -1.83 15.82 -10.65
CA PHE A 185 -2.23 14.53 -11.24
C PHE A 185 -1.09 13.86 -12.02
N SER A 186 -0.24 14.62 -12.71
CA SER A 186 0.96 14.10 -13.35
C SER A 186 1.98 13.59 -12.35
N LEU A 187 2.15 14.26 -11.21
CA LEU A 187 2.96 13.76 -10.11
C LEU A 187 2.35 12.51 -9.45
N ALA A 188 1.02 12.45 -9.30
CA ALA A 188 0.35 11.24 -8.81
C ALA A 188 0.62 10.04 -9.74
N PHE A 189 0.51 10.24 -11.05
CA PHE A 189 0.88 9.24 -12.05
C PHE A 189 2.36 8.85 -11.97
N ALA A 190 3.26 9.83 -11.79
CA ALA A 190 4.69 9.60 -11.61
C ALA A 190 5.05 8.83 -10.34
N ALA A 191 4.16 8.76 -9.35
CA ALA A 191 4.31 7.88 -8.20
C ALA A 191 3.63 6.52 -8.41
N LYS A 192 2.48 6.49 -9.11
CA LYS A 192 1.70 5.26 -9.35
C LYS A 192 0.79 5.41 -10.57
N VAL A 193 0.99 4.56 -11.58
CA VAL A 193 0.21 4.55 -12.84
C VAL A 193 -1.29 4.49 -12.62
N ALA A 194 -1.74 3.69 -11.65
CA ALA A 194 -3.16 3.50 -11.37
C ALA A 194 -3.85 4.76 -10.83
N SER A 195 -3.09 5.77 -10.41
CA SER A 195 -3.59 6.97 -9.74
C SER A 195 -4.08 8.05 -10.72
N VAL A 196 -4.77 7.63 -11.79
CA VAL A 196 -5.44 8.52 -12.76
C VAL A 196 -6.87 8.90 -12.35
N CYS A 197 -7.43 8.25 -11.33
CA CYS A 197 -8.82 8.44 -10.92
C CYS A 197 -9.18 9.91 -10.59
N GLY A 198 -8.24 10.66 -10.01
CA GLY A 198 -8.44 12.07 -9.67
C GLY A 198 -8.72 12.94 -10.90
N VAL A 199 -7.83 12.89 -11.91
CA VAL A 199 -8.02 13.66 -13.15
C VAL A 199 -9.25 13.20 -13.92
N THR A 200 -9.50 11.89 -13.98
CA THR A 200 -10.68 11.35 -14.67
C THR A 200 -11.97 11.84 -14.00
N ALA A 201 -12.03 11.88 -12.67
CA ALA A 201 -13.20 12.40 -11.96
C ALA A 201 -13.46 13.87 -12.29
N VAL A 202 -12.44 14.71 -12.26
CA VAL A 202 -12.56 16.14 -12.60
C VAL A 202 -13.02 16.32 -14.04
N TRP A 203 -12.39 15.62 -14.97
CA TRP A 203 -12.73 15.67 -16.39
C TRP A 203 -14.18 15.26 -16.65
N MET A 204 -14.64 14.14 -16.05
CA MET A 204 -16.04 13.70 -16.17
C MET A 204 -17.02 14.75 -15.63
N ILE A 205 -16.71 15.39 -14.50
CA ILE A 205 -17.57 16.46 -13.97
C ILE A 205 -17.61 17.66 -14.92
N LEU A 206 -16.49 18.05 -15.51
CA LEU A 206 -16.44 19.15 -16.47
C LEU A 206 -17.28 18.86 -17.71
N LEU A 207 -17.23 17.63 -18.22
CA LEU A 207 -18.10 17.18 -19.31
C LEU A 207 -19.58 17.25 -18.92
N LEU A 208 -19.95 16.74 -17.73
CA LEU A 208 -21.33 16.78 -17.24
C LEU A 208 -21.84 18.22 -17.04
N LYS A 209 -20.95 19.15 -16.69
CA LYS A 209 -21.23 20.60 -16.59
C LYS A 209 -21.16 21.34 -17.93
N ARG A 210 -20.89 20.64 -19.05
CA ARG A 210 -20.67 21.21 -20.39
C ARG A 210 -19.50 22.21 -20.47
N GLN A 211 -18.56 22.14 -19.54
CA GLN A 211 -17.30 22.90 -19.53
C GLN A 211 -16.22 22.15 -20.31
N ILE A 212 -16.52 21.85 -21.57
CA ILE A 212 -15.70 20.96 -22.41
C ILE A 212 -14.31 21.57 -22.65
N LYS A 213 -14.23 22.89 -22.84
CA LYS A 213 -12.97 23.59 -23.09
C LYS A 213 -11.99 23.43 -21.92
N GLU A 214 -12.45 23.65 -20.69
CA GLU A 214 -11.66 23.47 -19.47
C GLU A 214 -11.26 22.01 -19.28
N GLY A 215 -12.20 21.09 -19.56
CA GLY A 215 -11.93 19.65 -19.53
C GLY A 215 -10.81 19.24 -20.49
N MET A 216 -10.86 19.74 -21.73
CA MET A 216 -9.84 19.47 -22.75
C MET A 216 -8.49 20.09 -22.38
N TRP A 217 -8.46 21.30 -21.81
CA TRP A 217 -7.22 21.89 -21.31
C TRP A 217 -6.60 21.07 -20.19
N LEU A 218 -7.39 20.62 -19.21
CA LEU A 218 -6.90 19.75 -18.14
C LEU A 218 -6.35 18.43 -18.70
N ALA A 219 -7.09 17.79 -19.61
CA ALA A 219 -6.69 16.54 -20.24
C ALA A 219 -5.37 16.70 -21.02
N LEU A 220 -5.25 17.76 -21.84
CA LEU A 220 -4.05 18.06 -22.60
C LEU A 220 -2.84 18.32 -21.70
N MET A 221 -2.98 19.19 -20.68
CA MET A 221 -1.89 19.49 -19.75
C MET A 221 -1.45 18.26 -18.97
N THR A 222 -2.41 17.42 -18.53
CA THR A 222 -2.10 16.19 -17.80
C THR A 222 -1.43 15.16 -18.72
N PHE A 223 -1.89 15.03 -19.96
CA PHE A 223 -1.26 14.18 -20.98
C PHE A 223 0.18 14.59 -21.22
N LEU A 224 0.44 15.88 -21.45
CA LEU A 224 1.81 16.41 -21.58
C LEU A 224 2.66 16.11 -20.35
N GLY A 225 2.11 16.25 -19.15
CA GLY A 225 2.80 15.88 -17.91
C GLY A 225 3.10 14.38 -17.80
N PHE A 226 2.18 13.50 -18.21
CA PHE A 226 2.43 12.05 -18.27
C PHE A 226 3.52 11.71 -19.30
N SER A 227 3.46 12.31 -20.48
CA SER A 227 4.49 12.16 -21.52
C SER A 227 5.85 12.63 -21.02
N LEU A 228 5.91 13.74 -20.28
CA LEU A 228 7.14 14.24 -19.68
C LEU A 228 7.70 13.27 -18.64
N VAL A 229 6.87 12.74 -17.75
CA VAL A 229 7.28 11.73 -16.77
C VAL A 229 7.88 10.51 -17.46
N ILE A 230 7.21 9.97 -18.48
CA ILE A 230 7.71 8.82 -19.24
C ILE A 230 9.00 9.18 -19.97
N GLY A 231 9.05 10.33 -20.65
CA GLY A 231 10.22 10.78 -21.42
C GLY A 231 11.46 11.00 -20.56
N ILE A 232 11.31 11.69 -19.41
CA ILE A 232 12.39 11.86 -18.42
C ILE A 232 12.84 10.50 -17.90
N SER A 233 11.89 9.64 -17.51
CA SER A 233 12.24 8.31 -16.97
C SER A 233 12.99 7.47 -17.98
N GLN A 234 12.57 7.52 -19.25
CA GLN A 234 13.21 6.82 -20.35
C GLN A 234 14.61 7.37 -20.65
N LEU A 235 14.78 8.70 -20.63
CA LEU A 235 16.06 9.36 -20.89
C LEU A 235 17.10 9.02 -19.82
N PHE A 236 16.75 9.20 -18.54
CA PHE A 236 17.69 8.98 -17.42
C PHE A 236 17.96 7.50 -17.14
N SER A 237 17.19 6.58 -17.73
CA SER A 237 17.40 5.13 -17.61
C SER A 237 18.11 4.52 -18.83
N ASP A 238 18.73 5.34 -19.67
CA ASP A 238 19.33 4.96 -20.96
C ASP A 238 18.40 4.09 -21.82
N GLY A 239 17.10 4.42 -21.81
CA GLY A 239 16.09 3.71 -22.58
C GLY A 239 15.48 2.46 -21.92
N ARG A 240 15.85 2.11 -20.68
CA ARG A 240 15.40 0.86 -20.02
C ARG A 240 14.04 0.96 -19.33
N PHE A 241 13.58 2.17 -18.98
CA PHE A 241 12.37 2.36 -18.16
C PHE A 241 11.14 1.62 -18.72
N ILE A 242 10.79 1.85 -19.99
CA ILE A 242 9.61 1.22 -20.60
C ILE A 242 9.76 -0.30 -20.63
N GLU A 243 10.93 -0.83 -20.98
CA GLU A 243 11.20 -2.27 -21.02
C GLU A 243 11.01 -2.91 -19.65
N VAL A 244 11.64 -2.33 -18.61
CA VAL A 244 11.58 -2.83 -17.23
C VAL A 244 10.15 -2.79 -16.71
N VAL A 245 9.48 -1.63 -16.81
CA VAL A 245 8.10 -1.45 -16.33
C VAL A 245 7.14 -2.35 -17.08
N ARG A 246 7.21 -2.42 -18.42
CA ARG A 246 6.31 -3.26 -19.23
C ARG A 246 6.47 -4.74 -18.87
N SER A 247 7.71 -5.18 -18.68
CA SER A 247 8.01 -6.56 -18.29
C SER A 247 7.43 -6.90 -16.93
N CYS A 248 7.48 -5.97 -15.97
CA CYS A 248 7.01 -6.20 -14.60
C CYS A 248 5.51 -5.91 -14.39
N ALA A 249 4.91 -4.97 -15.14
CA ALA A 249 3.51 -4.55 -14.97
C ALA A 249 2.51 -5.53 -15.59
N ALA A 250 2.85 -6.13 -16.73
CA ALA A 250 1.98 -7.06 -17.45
C ALA A 250 1.90 -8.47 -16.82
N ALA A 251 2.72 -8.76 -15.81
CA ALA A 251 3.01 -10.12 -15.40
C ALA A 251 2.06 -10.72 -14.35
N GLY A 252 0.95 -10.03 -14.00
CA GLY A 252 0.04 -10.48 -12.94
C GLY A 252 -1.46 -10.47 -13.26
N THR A 253 -1.89 -9.91 -14.39
CA THR A 253 -3.31 -9.85 -14.77
C THR A 253 -3.66 -10.98 -15.73
N SER A 254 -4.52 -11.90 -15.30
CA SER A 254 -5.06 -13.00 -16.12
C SER A 254 -6.59 -13.00 -16.10
N LEU A 255 -7.21 -13.62 -17.11
CA LEU A 255 -8.68 -13.82 -17.15
C LEU A 255 -9.17 -14.58 -15.91
N GLU A 256 -8.41 -15.58 -15.48
CA GLU A 256 -8.67 -16.30 -14.23
C GLU A 256 -8.61 -15.37 -13.00
N GLY A 257 -7.68 -14.40 -13.01
CA GLY A 257 -7.59 -13.36 -12.00
C GLY A 257 -8.85 -12.51 -11.90
N VAL A 258 -9.50 -12.20 -13.03
CA VAL A 258 -10.78 -11.46 -13.07
C VAL A 258 -11.89 -12.24 -12.38
N LEU A 259 -12.01 -13.55 -12.65
CA LEU A 259 -13.01 -14.41 -12.00
C LEU A 259 -12.79 -14.52 -10.48
N LYS A 260 -11.54 -14.37 -10.02
CA LYS A 260 -11.16 -14.41 -8.60
C LYS A 260 -11.31 -13.07 -7.87
N ILE A 261 -11.72 -11.98 -8.54
CA ILE A 261 -11.87 -10.65 -7.92
C ILE A 261 -12.78 -10.69 -6.67
N PRO A 262 -14.00 -11.28 -6.69
CA PRO A 262 -14.87 -11.25 -5.52
C PRO A 262 -14.27 -11.93 -4.30
N THR A 263 -13.68 -13.12 -4.48
CA THR A 263 -13.04 -13.88 -3.41
C THR A 263 -11.82 -13.14 -2.86
N ARG A 264 -11.00 -12.52 -3.72
CA ARG A 264 -9.84 -11.74 -3.28
C ARG A 264 -10.23 -10.48 -2.53
N LEU A 265 -11.22 -9.74 -3.04
CA LEU A 265 -11.77 -8.57 -2.36
C LEU A 265 -12.30 -8.95 -0.98
N ARG A 266 -13.10 -10.02 -0.88
CA ARG A 266 -13.57 -10.54 0.41
C ARG A 266 -12.41 -10.82 1.35
N ASN A 267 -11.42 -11.60 0.91
CA ASN A 267 -10.28 -11.99 1.75
C ASN A 267 -9.48 -10.78 2.24
N VAL A 268 -9.27 -9.77 1.39
CA VAL A 268 -8.54 -8.56 1.78
C VAL A 268 -9.39 -7.66 2.68
N ILE A 269 -10.69 -7.52 2.42
CA ILE A 269 -11.60 -6.76 3.28
C ILE A 269 -11.63 -7.36 4.68
N MET A 270 -11.68 -8.69 4.82
CA MET A 270 -11.65 -9.37 6.12
C MET A 270 -10.36 -9.12 6.91
N ASN A 271 -9.27 -8.72 6.23
CA ASN A 271 -7.99 -8.36 6.86
C ASN A 271 -7.86 -6.86 7.16
N LEU A 272 -8.82 -6.03 6.75
CA LEU A 272 -8.86 -4.62 7.12
C LEU A 272 -9.24 -4.47 8.59
N ASP A 273 -8.77 -3.39 9.23
CA ASP A 273 -9.23 -3.04 10.57
C ASP A 273 -10.71 -2.62 10.56
N GLY A 274 -11.41 -2.85 11.68
CA GLY A 274 -12.84 -2.59 11.77
C GLY A 274 -13.22 -1.13 11.52
N ALA A 275 -12.35 -0.16 11.84
CA ALA A 275 -12.64 1.25 11.59
C ALA A 275 -12.60 1.54 10.08
N THR A 276 -11.60 1.01 9.36
CA THR A 276 -11.55 1.06 7.90
C THR A 276 -12.78 0.40 7.27
N GLN A 277 -13.16 -0.81 7.70
CA GLN A 277 -14.36 -1.51 7.21
C GLN A 277 -15.63 -0.68 7.45
N PHE A 278 -15.79 -0.12 8.65
CA PHE A 278 -16.94 0.71 9.02
C PHE A 278 -17.05 1.96 8.14
N LEU A 279 -15.94 2.66 7.89
CA LEU A 279 -15.93 3.85 7.03
C LEU A 279 -16.19 3.50 5.56
N LEU A 280 -15.66 2.37 5.07
CA LEU A 280 -15.95 1.88 3.72
C LEU A 280 -17.44 1.57 3.56
N ALA A 281 -18.02 0.82 4.50
CA ALA A 281 -19.45 0.50 4.52
C ALA A 281 -20.32 1.76 4.61
N SER A 282 -19.93 2.70 5.48
CA SER A 282 -20.62 4.00 5.63
C SER A 282 -20.57 4.84 4.35
N GLY A 283 -19.47 4.76 3.58
CA GLY A 283 -19.36 5.38 2.25
C GLY A 283 -20.35 4.78 1.26
N LEU A 284 -20.48 3.45 1.22
CA LEU A 284 -21.47 2.76 0.38
C LEU A 284 -22.91 3.11 0.77
N VAL A 285 -23.23 3.14 2.06
CA VAL A 285 -24.55 3.58 2.54
C VAL A 285 -24.81 5.04 2.16
N SER A 286 -23.80 5.91 2.29
CA SER A 286 -23.90 7.31 1.88
C SER A 286 -24.21 7.45 0.39
N LEU A 287 -23.62 6.62 -0.47
CA LEU A 287 -23.91 6.58 -1.91
C LEU A 287 -25.39 6.23 -2.19
N ILE A 288 -25.94 5.26 -1.47
CA ILE A 288 -27.33 4.80 -1.64
C ILE A 288 -28.32 5.89 -1.21
N VAL A 289 -28.07 6.53 -0.07
CA VAL A 289 -28.94 7.57 0.53
C VAL A 289 -28.75 8.94 -0.14
N LEU A 290 -27.72 9.09 -0.99
CA LEU A 290 -27.43 10.36 -1.65
C LEU A 290 -28.58 10.80 -2.58
N PRO A 291 -29.09 12.05 -2.44
CA PRO A 291 -30.12 12.56 -3.35
C PRO A 291 -29.66 12.53 -4.81
N LYS A 292 -30.57 12.18 -5.75
CA LYS A 292 -30.25 12.05 -7.18
C LYS A 292 -29.52 13.28 -7.74
N LYS A 293 -29.95 14.49 -7.37
CA LYS A 293 -29.34 15.77 -7.79
C LYS A 293 -27.88 15.93 -7.38
N GLN A 294 -27.40 15.15 -6.41
CA GLN A 294 -26.04 15.23 -5.86
C GLN A 294 -25.14 14.10 -6.36
N ARG A 295 -25.66 13.18 -7.17
CA ARG A 295 -24.87 12.07 -7.73
C ARG A 295 -23.79 12.52 -8.72
N THR A 296 -23.91 13.74 -9.23
CA THR A 296 -22.92 14.39 -10.11
C THR A 296 -21.94 15.28 -9.33
N ARG A 297 -21.86 15.17 -7.99
CA ARG A 297 -20.78 15.81 -7.24
C ARG A 297 -19.46 15.07 -7.45
N ILE A 298 -18.36 15.81 -7.34
CA ILE A 298 -17.00 15.27 -7.53
C ILE A 298 -16.68 14.13 -6.54
N SER A 299 -17.15 14.21 -5.29
CA SER A 299 -16.96 13.15 -4.30
C SER A 299 -17.61 11.83 -4.74
N THR A 300 -18.82 11.89 -5.28
CA THR A 300 -19.54 10.72 -5.80
C THR A 300 -18.86 10.10 -7.01
N VAL A 301 -18.49 10.91 -8.00
CA VAL A 301 -17.82 10.41 -9.21
C VAL A 301 -16.45 9.82 -8.87
N TYR A 302 -15.68 10.49 -8.02
CA TYR A 302 -14.39 9.97 -7.55
C TYR A 302 -14.55 8.66 -6.77
N PHE A 303 -15.55 8.57 -5.88
CA PHE A 303 -15.84 7.34 -5.13
C PHE A 303 -16.19 6.16 -6.06
N LEU A 304 -17.05 6.37 -7.06
CA LEU A 304 -17.40 5.33 -8.02
C LEU A 304 -16.20 4.89 -8.87
N LEU A 305 -15.40 5.85 -9.35
CA LEU A 305 -14.20 5.55 -10.14
C LEU A 305 -13.16 4.79 -9.32
N ILE A 306 -12.89 5.20 -8.08
CA ILE A 306 -11.89 4.52 -7.26
C ILE A 306 -12.34 3.13 -6.87
N LEU A 307 -13.63 2.91 -6.60
CA LEU A 307 -14.17 1.56 -6.36
C LEU A 307 -13.99 0.68 -7.59
N LEU A 308 -14.32 1.18 -8.78
CA LEU A 308 -14.17 0.45 -10.04
C LEU A 308 -12.70 0.10 -10.30
N VAL A 309 -11.79 1.06 -10.21
CA VAL A 309 -10.36 0.83 -10.43
C VAL A 309 -9.79 -0.12 -9.39
N THR A 310 -10.16 0.05 -8.11
CA THR A 310 -9.73 -0.87 -7.04
C THR A 310 -10.21 -2.29 -7.34
N ALA A 311 -11.47 -2.48 -7.73
CA ALA A 311 -11.99 -3.81 -8.09
C ALA A 311 -11.22 -4.44 -9.26
N ILE A 312 -10.94 -3.67 -10.33
CA ILE A 312 -10.15 -4.13 -11.47
C ILE A 312 -8.72 -4.50 -11.04
N MET A 313 -8.11 -3.69 -10.18
CA MET A 313 -6.77 -3.95 -9.67
C MET A 313 -6.68 -5.32 -8.97
N PHE A 314 -7.70 -5.72 -8.20
CA PHE A 314 -7.75 -7.03 -7.52
C PHE A 314 -7.80 -8.25 -8.46
N SER A 315 -7.84 -8.04 -9.79
CA SER A 315 -7.53 -9.10 -10.76
C SER A 315 -6.08 -9.59 -10.67
N ASN A 316 -5.18 -8.82 -10.06
CA ASN A 316 -3.80 -9.21 -9.77
C ASN A 316 -3.69 -9.88 -8.38
N PRO A 317 -3.10 -11.09 -8.26
CA PRO A 317 -2.96 -11.81 -6.98
C PRO A 317 -2.03 -11.13 -5.98
N GLY A 318 -1.11 -10.26 -6.41
CA GLY A 318 -0.11 -9.63 -5.54
C GLY A 318 -0.55 -8.34 -4.85
N LEU A 319 -1.86 -8.08 -4.75
CA LEU A 319 -2.39 -6.88 -4.11
C LEU A 319 -2.89 -7.15 -2.69
N HIS A 320 -2.70 -6.18 -1.80
CA HIS A 320 -3.03 -6.28 -0.39
C HIS A 320 -3.83 -5.05 0.10
N VAL A 321 -3.98 -4.93 1.42
CA VAL A 321 -4.78 -3.90 2.12
C VAL A 321 -4.37 -2.46 1.76
N ASN A 322 -3.13 -2.21 1.33
CA ASN A 322 -2.63 -0.88 0.97
C ASN A 322 -3.43 -0.22 -0.17
N HIS A 323 -4.10 -1.00 -1.01
CA HIS A 323 -4.93 -0.48 -2.11
C HIS A 323 -6.26 0.13 -1.65
N PHE A 324 -6.63 -0.02 -0.37
CA PHE A 324 -7.87 0.55 0.19
C PHE A 324 -7.73 1.99 0.71
N LEU A 325 -6.54 2.60 0.64
CA LEU A 325 -6.35 3.97 1.14
C LEU A 325 -7.19 5.00 0.37
N GLU A 326 -7.16 4.97 -0.97
CA GLU A 326 -7.96 5.89 -1.79
C GLU A 326 -9.47 5.60 -1.67
N PRO A 327 -9.96 4.34 -1.68
CA PRO A 327 -11.35 4.03 -1.31
C PRO A 327 -11.77 4.53 0.07
N LEU A 328 -10.91 4.40 1.09
CA LEU A 328 -11.17 4.92 2.44
C LEU A 328 -11.32 6.45 2.41
N ALA A 329 -10.39 7.14 1.76
CA ALA A 329 -10.45 8.59 1.59
C ALA A 329 -11.75 9.00 0.87
N ALA A 330 -12.06 8.36 -0.25
CA ALA A 330 -13.24 8.65 -1.04
C ALA A 330 -14.55 8.38 -0.27
N SER A 331 -14.61 7.32 0.55
CA SER A 331 -15.73 7.07 1.46
C SER A 331 -15.93 8.22 2.43
N VAL A 332 -14.86 8.68 3.09
CA VAL A 332 -14.94 9.80 4.05
C VAL A 332 -15.31 11.11 3.35
N LEU A 333 -14.78 11.38 2.14
CA LEU A 333 -15.18 12.53 1.34
C LEU A 333 -16.66 12.48 0.92
N LEU A 334 -17.20 11.29 0.64
CA LEU A 334 -18.60 11.10 0.31
C LEU A 334 -19.52 11.28 1.54
N ILE A 335 -19.14 10.69 2.68
CA ILE A 335 -19.86 10.85 3.96
C ILE A 335 -19.92 12.33 4.34
N THR A 336 -18.78 13.02 4.31
CA THR A 336 -18.72 14.45 4.65
C THR A 336 -19.51 15.30 3.66
N SER A 337 -19.48 14.99 2.36
CA SER A 337 -20.32 15.67 1.36
C SER A 337 -21.81 15.56 1.68
N LEU A 338 -22.27 14.37 2.08
CA LEU A 338 -23.66 14.14 2.49
C LEU A 338 -24.01 14.96 3.73
N LEU A 339 -23.12 14.99 4.73
CA LEU A 339 -23.32 15.75 5.97
C LEU A 339 -23.36 17.26 5.73
N ILE A 340 -22.54 17.80 4.82
CA ILE A 340 -22.58 19.22 4.42
C ILE A 340 -23.97 19.59 3.90
N ILE A 341 -24.51 18.79 2.98
CA ILE A 341 -25.84 19.01 2.40
C ILE A 341 -26.93 18.97 3.48
N ARG A 342 -26.81 18.05 4.44
CA ARG A 342 -27.79 17.91 5.52
C ARG A 342 -27.67 19.04 6.55
N ALA A 343 -26.47 19.53 6.82
CA ALA A 343 -26.22 20.57 7.81
C ALA A 343 -26.93 21.90 7.46
N GLU A 344 -27.08 22.22 6.17
CA GLU A 344 -27.83 23.40 5.71
C GLU A 344 -29.29 23.42 6.19
N ARG A 345 -29.91 22.23 6.38
CA ARG A 345 -31.31 22.10 6.81
C ARG A 345 -31.48 21.55 8.22
N PHE A 346 -30.53 20.72 8.66
CA PHE A 346 -30.60 19.90 9.87
C PHE A 346 -29.23 19.85 10.56
N GLU A 347 -28.72 21.01 10.97
CA GLU A 347 -27.38 21.14 11.59
C GLU A 347 -27.18 20.16 12.75
N MET A 348 -28.14 20.05 13.66
CA MET A 348 -28.07 19.13 14.81
C MET A 348 -27.97 17.66 14.38
N VAL A 349 -28.67 17.25 13.31
CA VAL A 349 -28.58 15.88 12.80
C VAL A 349 -27.19 15.60 12.23
N ALA A 350 -26.61 16.57 11.52
CA ALA A 350 -25.25 16.44 10.99
C ALA A 350 -24.21 16.36 12.12
N LEU A 351 -24.34 17.18 13.16
CA LEU A 351 -23.48 17.15 14.35
C LEU A 351 -23.62 15.84 15.14
N SER A 352 -24.84 15.33 15.31
CA SER A 352 -25.06 14.02 15.94
C SER A 352 -24.46 12.89 15.12
N ALA A 353 -24.67 12.89 13.80
CA ALA A 353 -24.15 11.85 12.91
C ALA A 353 -22.62 11.78 12.94
N ILE A 354 -21.93 12.93 12.84
CA ILE A 354 -20.47 12.95 12.89
C ILE A 354 -19.94 12.55 14.27
N SER A 355 -20.60 12.96 15.35
CA SER A 355 -20.23 12.56 16.72
C SER A 355 -20.33 11.05 16.87
N SER A 356 -21.44 10.45 16.41
CA SER A 356 -21.63 8.99 16.43
C SER A 356 -20.57 8.25 15.62
N ILE A 357 -20.25 8.72 14.41
CA ILE A 357 -19.18 8.14 13.58
C ILE A 357 -17.85 8.15 14.32
N LEU A 358 -17.48 9.28 14.93
CA LEU A 358 -16.22 9.39 15.68
C LEU A 358 -16.19 8.49 16.91
N ILE A 359 -17.29 8.42 17.67
CA ILE A 359 -17.38 7.55 18.86
C ILE A 359 -17.25 6.07 18.45
N ILE A 360 -17.91 5.65 17.36
CA ILE A 360 -17.82 4.27 16.85
C ILE A 360 -16.38 3.98 16.40
N VAL A 361 -15.79 4.87 15.60
CA VAL A 361 -14.39 4.74 15.14
C VAL A 361 -13.43 4.67 16.32
N LEU A 362 -13.63 5.50 17.35
CA LEU A 362 -12.85 5.50 18.58
C LEU A 362 -13.02 4.20 19.36
N GLY A 363 -14.26 3.73 19.54
CA GLY A 363 -14.55 2.46 20.21
C GLY A 363 -13.91 1.25 19.53
N ILE A 364 -13.98 1.19 18.20
CA ILE A 364 -13.30 0.15 17.41
C ILE A 364 -11.78 0.28 17.51
N SER A 365 -11.27 1.51 17.47
CA SER A 365 -9.83 1.80 17.58
C SER A 365 -9.26 1.40 18.94
N LEU A 366 -10.02 1.56 20.01
CA LEU A 366 -9.64 1.19 21.38
C LEU A 366 -9.68 -0.33 21.60
N THR A 367 -10.58 -1.05 20.94
CA THR A 367 -10.71 -2.51 21.07
C THR A 367 -9.82 -3.29 20.08
N SER A 368 -9.12 -2.61 19.17
CA SER A 368 -8.25 -3.26 18.19
C SER A 368 -7.00 -3.87 18.85
N ASN A 369 -6.99 -5.20 18.99
CA ASN A 369 -5.86 -5.99 19.50
C ASN A 369 -4.54 -5.77 18.74
N ASN A 370 -4.58 -5.19 17.54
CA ASN A 370 -3.39 -4.93 16.74
C ASN A 370 -2.53 -3.78 17.30
N ARG A 371 -3.09 -2.87 18.11
CA ARG A 371 -2.32 -1.79 18.74
C ARG A 371 -1.42 -2.28 19.87
N THR A 372 -1.85 -3.34 20.55
CA THR A 372 -1.13 -3.99 21.64
C THR A 372 -0.18 -5.10 21.18
N ALA A 373 0.05 -5.27 19.87
CA ALA A 373 0.96 -6.30 19.38
C ALA A 373 2.37 -6.06 19.99
N PRO A 374 2.92 -7.01 20.78
CA PRO A 374 3.91 -6.72 21.81
C PRO A 374 5.26 -6.27 21.22
N ALA A 375 6.19 -5.93 22.11
CA ALA A 375 7.62 -5.73 21.89
C ALA A 375 8.35 -6.79 21.00
N LYS A 376 7.66 -7.84 20.52
CA LYS A 376 8.13 -8.84 19.56
C LYS A 376 8.63 -8.27 18.22
N TYR A 377 8.14 -7.10 17.79
CA TYR A 377 8.62 -6.48 16.55
C TYR A 377 9.87 -5.62 16.74
N GLN A 378 10.20 -5.23 17.97
CA GLN A 378 11.21 -4.23 18.30
C GLN A 378 12.66 -4.64 17.96
N LYS A 379 12.87 -5.81 17.34
CA LYS A 379 14.19 -6.34 16.94
C LYS A 379 14.17 -7.12 15.62
N ARG A 380 13.14 -6.95 14.76
CA ARG A 380 12.98 -7.76 13.54
C ARG A 380 14.26 -7.81 12.69
N TYR A 381 14.84 -6.65 12.42
CA TYR A 381 16.06 -6.54 11.62
C TYR A 381 17.35 -6.53 12.48
N ALA A 382 17.25 -6.16 13.76
CA ALA A 382 18.37 -6.27 14.71
C ALA A 382 18.82 -7.72 14.87
N LEU A 383 17.89 -8.69 14.97
CA LEU A 383 18.23 -10.12 15.04
C LEU A 383 18.89 -10.62 13.74
N VAL A 384 18.43 -10.14 12.59
CA VAL A 384 19.02 -10.50 11.29
C VAL A 384 20.45 -10.00 11.20
N THR A 385 20.68 -8.72 11.53
CA THR A 385 22.01 -8.11 11.49
C THR A 385 22.97 -8.73 12.50
N GLU A 386 22.48 -9.07 13.70
CA GLU A 386 23.27 -9.78 14.72
C GLU A 386 23.68 -11.18 14.24
N TYR A 387 22.74 -11.96 13.70
CA TYR A 387 23.00 -13.31 13.20
C TYR A 387 23.95 -13.33 12.00
N LEU A 388 23.84 -12.34 11.11
CA LEU A 388 24.66 -12.24 9.91
C LEU A 388 25.98 -11.49 10.12
N LYS A 389 26.28 -10.99 11.32
CA LYS A 389 27.49 -10.18 11.60
C LYS A 389 28.81 -10.86 11.18
N GLY A 390 28.85 -12.19 11.18
CA GLY A 390 30.01 -12.98 10.76
C GLY A 390 30.05 -13.34 9.28
N VAL A 391 28.97 -13.09 8.52
CA VAL A 391 28.85 -13.45 7.12
C VAL A 391 29.54 -12.39 6.26
N LYS A 392 30.60 -12.77 5.53
CA LYS A 392 31.40 -11.82 4.73
C LYS A 392 31.08 -11.87 3.24
N GLY A 393 30.60 -13.01 2.75
CA GLY A 393 30.27 -13.24 1.36
C GLY A 393 28.85 -12.80 0.98
N PRO A 394 28.44 -13.08 -0.27
CA PRO A 394 27.18 -12.60 -0.82
C PRO A 394 25.96 -13.16 -0.08
N ILE A 395 24.97 -12.29 0.17
CA ILE A 395 23.70 -12.65 0.80
C ILE A 395 22.57 -12.61 -0.23
N LEU A 396 21.86 -13.73 -0.39
CA LEU A 396 20.57 -13.75 -1.09
C LEU A 396 19.45 -13.52 -0.08
N SER A 397 18.50 -12.66 -0.43
CA SER A 397 17.27 -12.51 0.35
C SER A 397 16.08 -12.19 -0.54
N ASP A 398 14.88 -12.60 -0.12
CA ASP A 398 13.63 -12.13 -0.71
C ASP A 398 13.26 -10.70 -0.28
N ASN A 399 13.91 -10.18 0.75
CA ASN A 399 13.79 -8.80 1.21
C ASN A 399 15.12 -8.07 0.99
N SER A 400 15.18 -7.22 -0.04
CA SER A 400 16.38 -6.48 -0.44
C SER A 400 16.93 -5.53 0.64
N LEU A 401 16.16 -5.24 1.69
CA LEU A 401 16.66 -4.50 2.85
C LEU A 401 17.74 -5.28 3.63
N ILE A 402 17.68 -6.61 3.66
CA ILE A 402 18.64 -7.42 4.44
C ILE A 402 20.08 -7.21 3.94
N PRO A 403 20.40 -7.39 2.65
CA PRO A 403 21.74 -7.08 2.15
C PRO A 403 22.16 -5.62 2.40
N ILE A 404 21.24 -4.66 2.27
CA ILE A 404 21.52 -3.24 2.54
C ILE A 404 21.96 -3.01 3.99
N LEU A 405 21.26 -3.61 4.95
CA LEU A 405 21.61 -3.53 6.37
C LEU A 405 22.97 -4.17 6.69
N MET A 406 23.40 -5.12 5.87
CA MET A 406 24.72 -5.75 5.94
C MET A 406 25.80 -5.00 5.14
N GLY A 407 25.48 -3.82 4.59
CA GLY A 407 26.40 -3.01 3.78
C GLY A 407 26.66 -3.57 2.38
N GLN A 408 25.85 -4.51 1.90
CA GLN A 408 25.96 -5.13 0.58
C GLN A 408 24.96 -4.54 -0.42
N ASN A 409 25.23 -4.76 -1.70
CA ASN A 409 24.26 -4.52 -2.76
C ASN A 409 23.37 -5.77 -2.91
N PRO A 410 22.03 -5.63 -2.90
CA PRO A 410 21.15 -6.79 -2.91
C PRO A 410 21.14 -7.47 -4.29
N PHE A 411 21.50 -8.75 -4.35
CA PHE A 411 21.46 -9.52 -5.60
C PHE A 411 20.04 -9.66 -6.18
N MET A 412 19.01 -9.63 -5.34
CA MET A 412 17.61 -9.72 -5.72
C MET A 412 16.89 -8.48 -5.23
N LEU A 413 16.38 -7.65 -6.15
CA LEU A 413 15.62 -6.46 -5.80
C LEU A 413 14.24 -6.82 -5.25
N ASP A 414 13.47 -7.61 -6.00
CA ASP A 414 12.08 -7.99 -5.69
C ASP A 414 11.82 -9.44 -6.13
N ALA A 415 11.79 -10.37 -5.16
CA ALA A 415 11.59 -11.80 -5.41
C ALA A 415 10.21 -12.14 -5.99
N PHE A 416 9.20 -11.29 -5.75
CA PHE A 416 7.87 -11.45 -6.34
C PHE A 416 7.89 -11.06 -7.82
N VAL A 417 8.56 -9.96 -8.18
CA VAL A 417 8.74 -9.56 -9.59
C VAL A 417 9.58 -10.57 -10.35
N PHE A 418 10.67 -11.06 -9.76
CA PHE A 418 11.47 -12.13 -10.36
C PHE A 418 10.63 -13.36 -10.70
N ARG A 419 9.79 -13.82 -9.77
CA ARG A 419 8.85 -14.92 -10.02
C ARG A 419 7.92 -14.61 -11.20
N MET A 420 7.30 -13.44 -11.22
CA MET A 420 6.37 -13.08 -12.29
C MET A 420 7.06 -13.07 -13.67
N LEU A 421 8.31 -12.61 -13.74
CA LEU A 421 9.12 -12.64 -14.97
C LEU A 421 9.47 -14.07 -15.38
N ARG A 422 9.83 -14.91 -14.41
CA ARG A 422 10.13 -16.34 -14.60
C ARG A 422 8.94 -17.13 -15.16
N GLU A 423 7.75 -16.93 -14.58
CA GLU A 423 6.52 -17.63 -14.99
C GLU A 423 6.06 -17.23 -16.41
N LYS A 424 6.53 -16.08 -16.90
CA LYS A 424 6.31 -15.66 -18.28
C LYS A 424 7.24 -16.49 -19.18
N LYS A 425 6.69 -17.51 -19.85
CA LYS A 425 7.35 -18.51 -20.73
C LYS A 425 8.30 -17.97 -21.83
N THR A 426 8.51 -16.66 -21.93
CA THR A 426 9.32 -16.02 -22.98
C THR A 426 10.83 -16.08 -22.73
N SER A 427 11.29 -16.52 -21.55
CA SER A 427 12.72 -16.60 -21.23
C SER A 427 13.01 -17.76 -20.27
N ALA A 428 12.98 -18.99 -20.78
CA ALA A 428 13.32 -20.21 -20.01
C ALA A 428 14.73 -20.16 -19.37
N SER A 429 15.59 -19.24 -19.82
CA SER A 429 16.94 -19.02 -19.28
C SER A 429 17.03 -17.92 -18.21
N PHE A 430 15.96 -17.17 -17.91
CA PHE A 430 16.05 -16.02 -17.00
C PHE A 430 16.36 -16.42 -15.55
N GLU A 431 15.82 -17.56 -15.10
CA GLU A 431 16.06 -18.09 -13.75
C GLU A 431 17.42 -18.75 -13.58
N LYS A 432 17.98 -19.26 -14.68
CA LYS A 432 19.16 -20.13 -14.67
C LYS A 432 20.35 -19.53 -13.89
N PRO A 433 20.73 -18.25 -14.07
CA PRO A 433 21.83 -17.66 -13.31
C PRO A 433 21.62 -17.58 -11.79
N LEU A 434 20.39 -17.60 -11.29
CA LEU A 434 20.10 -17.69 -9.86
C LEU A 434 20.31 -19.11 -9.37
N PHE A 435 19.72 -20.09 -10.07
CA PHE A 435 19.79 -21.50 -9.68
C PHE A 435 21.21 -22.07 -9.79
N ASP A 436 21.95 -21.74 -10.86
CA ASP A 436 23.36 -22.13 -11.01
C ASP A 436 24.18 -21.62 -9.81
N ARG A 437 24.00 -20.36 -9.39
CA ARG A 437 24.67 -19.79 -8.21
C ARG A 437 24.25 -20.44 -6.89
N ILE A 438 23.02 -20.93 -6.77
CA ILE A 438 22.58 -21.68 -5.59
C ILE A 438 23.27 -23.05 -5.57
N GLU A 439 23.31 -23.74 -6.70
CA GLU A 439 23.97 -25.06 -6.85
C GLU A 439 25.48 -24.98 -6.61
N GLU A 440 26.14 -23.95 -7.14
CA GLU A 440 27.56 -23.65 -6.92
C GLU A 440 27.86 -23.12 -5.51
N LYS A 441 26.83 -22.99 -4.65
CA LYS A 441 26.92 -22.43 -3.30
C LYS A 441 27.57 -21.03 -3.28
N TRP A 442 27.32 -20.20 -4.30
CA TRP A 442 27.93 -18.87 -4.44
C TRP A 442 27.57 -17.94 -3.28
N PHE A 443 26.33 -17.99 -2.81
CA PHE A 443 25.90 -17.23 -1.63
C PHE A 443 26.51 -17.83 -0.36
N GLU A 444 26.92 -16.99 0.58
CA GLU A 444 27.36 -17.46 1.90
C GLU A 444 26.15 -17.69 2.82
N ALA A 445 25.13 -16.83 2.67
CA ALA A 445 23.86 -16.94 3.38
C ALA A 445 22.67 -16.69 2.45
N ILE A 446 21.58 -17.41 2.71
CA ILE A 446 20.27 -17.18 2.11
C ILE A 446 19.28 -16.91 3.24
N VAL A 447 18.64 -15.75 3.22
CA VAL A 447 17.73 -15.29 4.29
C VAL A 447 16.35 -15.01 3.72
N LEU A 448 15.37 -15.78 4.17
CA LEU A 448 14.01 -15.78 3.60
C LEU A 448 12.97 -15.39 4.63
N GLU A 449 11.95 -14.64 4.23
CA GLU A 449 10.79 -14.37 5.07
C GLU A 449 9.98 -15.65 5.29
N LYS A 450 9.84 -16.06 6.56
CA LYS A 450 9.15 -17.30 6.93
C LYS A 450 7.70 -17.34 6.44
N TRP A 451 6.99 -16.21 6.48
CA TRP A 451 5.61 -16.17 6.00
C TRP A 451 5.50 -16.43 4.50
N ALA A 452 6.49 -16.00 3.69
CA ALA A 452 6.52 -16.27 2.26
C ALA A 452 6.77 -17.76 1.97
N SER A 453 7.56 -18.45 2.81
CA SER A 453 7.76 -19.90 2.72
C SER A 453 6.50 -20.72 3.00
N SER A 454 5.54 -20.16 3.74
CA SER A 454 4.23 -20.80 3.99
C SER A 454 3.33 -20.82 2.77
N PHE A 455 3.67 -20.06 1.72
CA PHE A 455 2.98 -20.06 0.43
C PHE A 455 4.00 -20.44 -0.65
N PRO A 456 4.29 -21.75 -0.82
CA PRO A 456 5.27 -22.22 -1.78
C PRO A 456 5.05 -21.59 -3.16
N GLY A 457 6.12 -21.05 -3.72
CA GLY A 457 6.09 -20.36 -4.99
C GLY A 457 5.59 -18.92 -4.93
N LEU A 458 5.35 -18.27 -3.78
CA LEU A 458 5.00 -16.84 -3.75
C LEU A 458 6.19 -15.93 -4.13
N HIS A 459 7.35 -16.20 -3.53
CA HIS A 459 8.64 -15.58 -3.85
C HIS A 459 9.48 -16.57 -4.64
N PHE A 460 10.22 -16.10 -5.64
CA PHE A 460 11.10 -16.88 -6.52
C PHE A 460 10.44 -17.95 -7.43
N GLY A 461 9.20 -18.36 -7.14
CA GLY A 461 8.47 -19.37 -7.90
C GLY A 461 8.77 -20.81 -7.43
N GLU A 462 8.12 -21.78 -8.08
CA GLU A 462 8.23 -23.20 -7.72
C GLU A 462 9.66 -23.74 -7.86
N GLY A 463 10.06 -24.70 -7.02
CA GLY A 463 11.39 -25.33 -7.08
C GLY A 463 12.52 -24.55 -6.39
N PHE A 464 12.29 -23.28 -6.02
CA PHE A 464 13.32 -22.45 -5.39
C PHE A 464 13.71 -22.98 -4.00
N TYR A 465 12.72 -23.23 -3.13
CA TYR A 465 12.98 -23.70 -1.77
C TYR A 465 13.65 -25.08 -1.78
N GLU A 466 13.24 -25.96 -2.69
CA GLU A 466 13.83 -27.28 -2.88
C GLU A 466 15.30 -27.19 -3.32
N SER A 467 15.64 -26.23 -4.18
CA SER A 467 17.04 -25.98 -4.57
C SER A 467 17.86 -25.43 -3.41
N VAL A 468 17.31 -24.50 -2.62
CA VAL A 468 17.97 -23.98 -1.41
C VAL A 468 18.20 -25.10 -0.40
N GLU A 469 17.19 -25.91 -0.09
CA GLU A 469 17.30 -27.00 0.89
C GLU A 469 18.22 -28.15 0.43
N ARG A 470 18.43 -28.32 -0.87
CA ARG A 470 19.38 -29.28 -1.42
C ARG A 470 20.84 -28.83 -1.25
N ASN A 471 21.09 -27.52 -1.39
CA ASN A 471 22.45 -26.98 -1.48
C ASN A 471 22.92 -26.28 -0.19
N TYR A 472 21.98 -25.86 0.67
CA TYR A 472 22.22 -25.12 1.91
C TYR A 472 21.51 -25.77 3.09
N CYS A 473 22.04 -25.53 4.29
CA CYS A 473 21.52 -26.08 5.53
C CYS A 473 20.76 -25.00 6.30
N LEU A 474 19.51 -25.27 6.69
CA LEU A 474 18.79 -24.43 7.62
C LEU A 474 19.52 -24.43 8.97
N ARG A 475 20.11 -23.29 9.35
CA ARG A 475 20.88 -23.15 10.58
C ARG A 475 20.06 -22.56 11.71
N GLN A 476 19.17 -21.63 11.40
CA GLN A 476 18.33 -20.96 12.37
C GLN A 476 16.96 -20.67 11.75
N GLU A 477 15.92 -20.88 12.55
CA GLU A 477 14.57 -20.44 12.25
C GLU A 477 14.11 -19.50 13.38
N THR A 478 13.54 -18.36 13.00
CA THR A 478 12.92 -17.42 13.93
C THR A 478 11.42 -17.34 13.64
N GLN A 479 10.70 -16.46 14.34
CA GLN A 479 9.30 -16.23 14.03
C GLN A 479 9.09 -15.61 12.64
N GLN A 480 10.09 -14.93 12.09
CA GLN A 480 9.96 -14.13 10.86
C GLN A 480 10.91 -14.53 9.74
N TRP A 481 12.03 -15.20 10.06
CA TRP A 481 13.13 -15.44 9.13
C TRP A 481 13.59 -16.89 9.17
N LEU A 482 13.98 -17.40 8.00
CA LEU A 482 14.71 -18.64 7.81
C LEU A 482 16.13 -18.29 7.38
N PHE A 483 17.13 -18.84 8.07
CA PHE A 483 18.54 -18.62 7.78
C PHE A 483 19.18 -19.90 7.28
N TYR A 484 19.53 -19.90 6.01
CA TYR A 484 20.26 -20.97 5.36
C TYR A 484 21.72 -20.54 5.18
N LEU A 485 22.66 -21.36 5.65
CA LEU A 485 24.10 -21.17 5.40
C LEU A 485 24.63 -22.36 4.63
N ARG A 486 25.82 -22.22 4.04
CA ARG A 486 26.52 -23.36 3.44
C ARG A 486 26.61 -24.51 4.47
N CYS A 487 26.31 -25.72 4.01
CA CYS A 487 26.53 -26.90 4.83
C CYS A 487 28.03 -27.06 5.03
N ASP A 488 28.49 -27.14 6.28
CA ASP A 488 29.89 -27.51 6.55
C ASP A 488 30.05 -28.97 6.16
N ASP A 489 30.95 -29.28 5.22
CA ASP A 489 31.22 -30.66 4.78
C ASP A 489 31.75 -31.57 5.93
N ARG A 490 32.00 -31.03 7.13
CA ARG A 490 32.66 -31.75 8.24
C ARG A 490 31.89 -31.85 9.56
N LYS A 491 30.71 -31.23 9.73
CA LYS A 491 29.97 -31.30 11.02
C LYS A 491 28.45 -31.27 10.83
N ASN A 492 27.81 -32.43 11.01
CA ASN A 492 26.37 -32.67 11.28
C ASN A 492 25.57 -33.45 10.22
N VAL A 493 25.80 -34.76 10.14
CA VAL A 493 24.85 -35.69 9.48
C VAL A 493 23.71 -36.15 10.43
N ASN A 494 23.83 -36.01 11.77
CA ASN A 494 22.99 -36.81 12.68
C ASN A 494 21.92 -36.10 13.54
N LYS A 495 21.65 -34.79 13.43
CA LYS A 495 20.58 -34.18 14.28
C LYS A 495 19.50 -33.33 13.59
N HIS A 496 19.68 -32.87 12.36
CA HIS A 496 18.67 -32.01 11.69
C HIS A 496 17.99 -32.62 10.45
N SER A 497 18.42 -33.80 9.99
CA SER A 497 17.80 -34.49 8.85
C SER A 497 16.35 -34.92 9.10
N HIS A 498 15.92 -35.06 10.37
CA HIS A 498 14.53 -35.37 10.73
C HIS A 498 13.57 -34.18 10.57
N LEU A 499 14.00 -32.94 10.80
CA LEU A 499 13.11 -31.77 10.67
C LEU A 499 12.87 -31.38 9.20
N CYS A 500 13.88 -31.52 8.34
CA CYS A 500 13.74 -31.25 6.90
C CYS A 500 12.81 -32.28 6.21
N LYS A 501 12.94 -33.57 6.54
CA LYS A 501 12.10 -34.63 5.95
C LYS A 501 10.63 -34.55 6.35
N VAL A 502 10.32 -34.04 7.55
CA VAL A 502 8.91 -33.93 8.03
C VAL A 502 8.17 -32.77 7.34
N ARG A 503 8.86 -31.67 7.01
CA ARG A 503 8.23 -30.49 6.38
C ARG A 503 7.86 -30.75 4.91
N VAL A 504 8.71 -31.41 4.13
CA VAL A 504 8.43 -31.80 2.73
C VAL A 504 7.23 -32.76 2.65
N ARG A 505 7.05 -33.66 3.63
CA ARG A 505 5.87 -34.55 3.68
C ARG A 505 4.56 -33.80 3.95
N MET A 506 4.57 -32.78 4.83
CA MET A 506 3.35 -32.00 5.11
C MET A 506 2.96 -31.07 3.97
N VAL A 507 3.94 -30.45 3.29
CA VAL A 507 3.65 -29.62 2.11
C VAL A 507 3.05 -30.47 0.98
N ASN A 508 3.63 -31.64 0.69
CA ASN A 508 3.07 -32.55 -0.31
C ASN A 508 1.67 -33.08 0.06
N GLN A 509 1.38 -33.33 1.35
CA GLN A 509 0.03 -33.73 1.77
C GLN A 509 -1.00 -32.61 1.58
N PHE A 510 -0.64 -31.35 1.84
CA PHE A 510 -1.54 -30.20 1.62
C PHE A 510 -1.81 -29.94 0.13
N THR A 511 -0.80 -30.04 -0.74
CA THR A 511 -0.99 -29.89 -2.19
C THR A 511 -1.85 -31.02 -2.76
N THR A 512 -1.69 -32.24 -2.25
CA THR A 512 -2.50 -33.40 -2.69
C THR A 512 -3.94 -33.34 -2.18
N LEU A 513 -4.19 -32.80 -0.98
CA LEU A 513 -5.54 -32.58 -0.47
C LEU A 513 -6.26 -31.44 -1.21
N SER A 514 -5.54 -30.37 -1.57
CA SER A 514 -6.13 -29.25 -2.32
C SER A 514 -6.46 -29.62 -3.77
N LEU A 515 -5.71 -30.55 -4.39
CA LEU A 515 -6.01 -31.11 -5.71
C LEU A 515 -7.10 -32.19 -5.69
N LYS A 516 -7.32 -32.88 -4.56
CA LYS A 516 -8.43 -33.85 -4.39
C LYS A 516 -9.77 -33.16 -4.13
N LEU A 517 -9.79 -32.01 -3.46
CA LEU A 517 -11.01 -31.24 -3.23
C LEU A 517 -11.57 -30.60 -4.52
N ASP A 518 -10.76 -30.47 -5.58
CA ASP A 518 -11.17 -29.95 -6.89
C ASP A 518 -11.68 -31.05 -7.86
N LYS A 519 -11.67 -32.32 -7.42
CA LYS A 519 -12.14 -33.49 -8.20
C LYS A 519 -13.23 -34.29 -7.49
N SER A 520 -14.09 -33.63 -6.70
CA SER A 520 -15.33 -34.29 -6.26
C SER A 520 -16.32 -34.37 -7.43
N PRO A 521 -16.86 -35.55 -7.78
CA PRO A 521 -17.90 -35.65 -8.79
C PRO A 521 -19.16 -34.93 -8.33
N ARG A 522 -19.76 -34.12 -9.20
CA ARG A 522 -21.11 -33.59 -9.00
C ARG A 522 -22.08 -34.77 -8.93
N ALA A 523 -22.59 -35.06 -7.74
CA ALA A 523 -23.73 -35.95 -7.57
C ALA A 523 -24.94 -35.31 -8.24
N GLY A 524 -25.54 -36.03 -9.18
CA GLY A 524 -26.77 -35.63 -9.87
C GLY A 524 -27.96 -35.64 -8.92
N LEU A 525 -28.77 -34.59 -8.99
CA LEU A 525 -30.14 -34.57 -8.51
C LEU A 525 -31.03 -34.78 -9.74
N GLN A 526 -31.58 -35.99 -9.84
CA GLN A 526 -32.72 -36.31 -10.70
C GLN A 526 -33.99 -35.78 -10.05
N ASN A 527 -34.85 -35.19 -10.88
CA ASN A 527 -36.21 -34.78 -10.55
C ASN A 527 -37.09 -35.99 -10.21
N SER A 528 -37.90 -35.85 -9.17
CA SER A 528 -39.19 -36.54 -9.06
C SER A 528 -40.20 -35.62 -8.37
N THR A 529 -41.31 -35.39 -9.08
CA THR A 529 -42.61 -34.78 -8.69
C THR A 529 -42.63 -33.33 -8.22
#